data_AF-A0A965HGA7-F1
#
_entry.id   AF-A0A965HGA7-F1
#
_cell.length_a   1.000
_cell.length_b   1.000
_cell.length_c   1.000
_cell.angle_alpha   90.00
_cell.angle_beta   90.00
_cell.angle_gamma   90.00
#
_symmetry.space_group_name_H-M   'P 1'
#
loop_
_entity.id
_entity.type
_entity.pdbx_description
1 polymer ?
#
loop_
_entity_poly.entity_id
_entity_poly.type
_entity_poly.pdbx_seq_one_letter_code
_entity_poly.pdbx_strand_id
1 'polypeptide(L)'
;MSATRPKYFDELKRSMDFLAKDPNTLFLGQAVEVAGTAMSNTLREVPQEKLLELPVNEEMQMGVTNGLAVSGYIPISIYPRWNFLLLAVNQIVNHLDKFHLMSNGGYRPKVIIRTGIGSERPLHPQHQHIGDFTEAFRLMCGNIEVIRLDEPEEVFPAYEKALRRTDGKSTLLVEWGDYYNEK
;
A
#
# COMPACT_ATOMS: atom_id res chain seq x y z
N MET A 1 19.92 -8.41 28.00
CA MET A 1 20.17 -7.42 26.93
C MET A 1 18.81 -6.92 26.47
N SER A 2 18.48 -5.65 26.70
CA SER A 2 17.21 -5.08 26.21
C SER A 2 17.29 -5.06 24.68
N ALA A 3 16.42 -5.78 23.98
CA ALA A 3 16.30 -5.64 22.54
C ALA A 3 15.95 -4.17 22.24
N THR A 4 16.73 -3.50 21.40
CA THR A 4 16.41 -2.15 20.94
C THR A 4 15.09 -2.21 20.17
N ARG A 5 14.15 -1.33 20.49
CA ARG A 5 12.85 -1.26 19.83
C ARG A 5 13.05 -1.08 18.31
N PRO A 6 12.36 -1.85 17.44
CA PRO A 6 12.48 -1.68 15.99
C PRO A 6 12.00 -0.28 15.60
N LYS A 7 12.68 0.33 14.63
CA LYS A 7 12.27 1.62 14.07
C LYS A 7 11.21 1.41 13.00
N TYR A 8 10.27 2.34 12.91
CA TYR A 8 9.14 2.27 11.97
C TYR A 8 9.63 2.20 10.52
N PHE A 9 10.56 3.08 10.15
CA PHE A 9 11.15 3.11 8.80
C PHE A 9 11.91 1.82 8.46
N ASP A 10 12.64 1.25 9.42
CA ASP A 10 13.44 0.04 9.19
C ASP A 10 12.52 -1.17 8.94
N GLU A 11 11.40 -1.27 9.66
CA GLU A 11 10.41 -2.32 9.42
C GLU A 11 9.65 -2.13 8.09
N LEU A 12 9.42 -0.89 7.65
CA LEU A 12 8.89 -0.62 6.32
C LEU A 12 9.86 -1.07 5.22
N LYS A 13 11.14 -0.69 5.33
CA LYS A 13 12.18 -1.11 4.38
C LYS A 13 12.27 -2.64 4.35
N ARG A 14 12.36 -3.29 5.51
CA ARG A 14 12.37 -4.75 5.65
C ARG A 14 11.16 -5.41 4.99
N SER A 15 9.98 -4.78 5.10
CA SER A 15 8.75 -5.28 4.47
C SER A 15 8.84 -5.20 2.95
N MET A 16 9.32 -4.09 2.39
CA MET A 16 9.50 -3.96 0.94
C MET A 16 10.51 -4.98 0.39
N ASP A 17 11.65 -5.15 1.08
CA ASP A 17 12.66 -6.15 0.72
C ASP A 17 12.12 -7.59 0.79
N PHE A 18 11.24 -7.86 1.75
CA PHE A 18 10.58 -9.15 1.86
C PHE A 18 9.59 -9.40 0.72
N LEU A 19 8.72 -8.42 0.42
CA LEU A 19 7.77 -8.52 -0.69
C LEU A 19 8.51 -8.70 -2.01
N ALA A 20 9.61 -7.98 -2.21
CA ALA A 20 10.44 -8.06 -3.42
C ALA A 20 11.10 -9.43 -3.65
N LYS A 21 11.03 -10.38 -2.71
CA LYS A 21 11.50 -11.76 -2.94
C LYS A 21 10.49 -12.63 -3.68
N ASP A 22 9.20 -12.29 -3.65
CA ASP A 22 8.19 -13.06 -4.37
C ASP A 22 8.22 -12.72 -5.87
N PRO A 23 8.37 -13.70 -6.78
CA PRO A 23 8.52 -13.43 -8.22
C PRO A 23 7.29 -12.77 -8.86
N ASN A 24 6.11 -12.86 -8.24
CA ASN A 24 4.86 -12.31 -8.77
C ASN A 24 4.63 -10.86 -8.35
N THR A 25 5.47 -10.30 -7.47
CA THR A 25 5.28 -8.93 -6.98
C THR A 25 5.85 -7.88 -7.92
N LEU A 26 5.07 -6.82 -8.13
CA LEU A 26 5.50 -5.59 -8.81
C LEU A 26 5.08 -4.40 -7.95
N PHE A 27 5.97 -3.43 -7.79
CA PHE A 27 5.71 -2.19 -7.07
C PHE A 27 5.41 -1.10 -8.08
N LEU A 28 4.26 -0.46 -7.96
CA LEU A 28 3.80 0.53 -8.94
C LEU A 28 3.23 1.75 -8.26
N GLY A 29 3.41 2.89 -8.91
CA GLY A 29 2.84 4.16 -8.47
C GLY A 29 3.72 5.35 -8.83
N GLN A 30 3.46 6.44 -8.14
CA GLN A 30 4.18 7.70 -8.31
C GLN A 30 5.43 7.69 -7.42
N ALA A 31 6.57 8.09 -7.99
CA ALA A 31 7.85 8.12 -7.32
C ALA A 31 8.26 6.77 -6.72
N VAL A 32 8.07 5.68 -7.47
CA VAL A 32 8.49 4.33 -7.06
C VAL A 32 9.84 3.95 -7.66
N GLU A 33 10.09 4.31 -8.91
CA GLU A 33 11.40 4.14 -9.57
C GLU A 33 12.26 5.40 -9.38
N VAL A 34 11.64 6.58 -9.51
CA VAL A 34 12.32 7.86 -9.38
C VAL A 34 12.03 8.47 -8.01
N ALA A 35 13.07 8.89 -7.28
CA ALA A 35 12.89 9.45 -5.95
C ALA A 35 12.05 10.74 -5.99
N GLY A 36 10.97 10.78 -5.20
CA GLY A 36 10.08 11.94 -5.13
C GLY A 36 9.19 12.00 -3.89
N THR A 37 9.15 10.93 -3.08
CA THR A 37 8.36 10.88 -1.84
C THR A 37 9.15 10.23 -0.70
N ALA A 38 8.68 10.36 0.53
CA ALA A 38 9.27 9.66 1.68
C ALA A 38 9.22 8.14 1.49
N MET A 39 8.17 7.62 0.86
CA MET A 39 8.00 6.19 0.58
C MET A 39 9.06 5.65 -0.39
N SER A 40 9.53 6.46 -1.34
CA SER A 40 10.61 6.07 -2.27
C SER A 40 11.86 5.58 -1.53
N ASN A 41 12.14 6.13 -0.33
CA ASN A 41 13.31 5.73 0.45
C ASN A 41 13.23 4.30 1.00
N THR A 42 12.02 3.75 1.15
CA THR A 42 11.81 2.35 1.57
C THR A 42 11.98 1.33 0.44
N LEU A 43 12.11 1.80 -0.81
CA LEU A 43 12.21 0.95 -2.00
C LEU A 43 13.64 0.82 -2.54
N ARG A 44 14.64 1.41 -1.86
CA ARG A 44 16.01 1.54 -2.39
C ARG A 44 16.70 0.21 -2.73
N GLU A 45 16.37 -0.88 -2.04
CA GLU A 45 16.92 -2.21 -2.28
C GLU A 45 15.97 -3.10 -3.11
N VAL A 46 14.79 -2.59 -3.46
CA VAL A 46 13.86 -3.30 -4.34
C VAL A 46 14.47 -3.30 -5.75
N PRO A 47 14.59 -4.47 -6.42
CA PRO A 47 15.17 -4.54 -7.76
C PRO A 47 14.44 -3.64 -8.76
N GLN A 48 15.17 -2.93 -9.60
CA GLN A 48 14.62 -1.93 -10.52
C GLN A 48 13.58 -2.53 -11.48
N GLU A 49 13.77 -3.78 -11.92
CA GLU A 49 12.84 -4.51 -12.77
C GLU A 49 11.47 -4.78 -12.13
N LYS A 50 11.36 -4.61 -10.80
CA LYS A 50 10.10 -4.70 -10.06
C LYS A 50 9.43 -3.35 -9.83
N LEU A 51 10.07 -2.24 -10.18
CA LEU A 51 9.55 -0.89 -10.00
C LEU A 51 8.91 -0.42 -11.31
N LEU A 52 7.63 -0.06 -11.26
CA LEU A 52 6.88 0.47 -12.39
C LEU A 52 6.41 1.89 -12.07
N GLU A 53 7.14 2.87 -12.58
CA GLU A 53 6.78 4.29 -12.46
C GLU A 53 5.51 4.58 -13.26
N LEU A 54 4.58 5.33 -12.65
CA LEU A 54 3.32 5.73 -13.27
C LEU A 54 3.13 7.25 -13.18
N PRO A 55 2.42 7.85 -14.16
CA PRO A 55 2.05 9.27 -14.08
C PRO A 55 1.13 9.53 -12.88
N VAL A 56 1.00 10.82 -12.51
CA VAL A 56 0.03 11.27 -11.51
C VAL A 56 -1.39 11.14 -12.07
N ASN A 57 -1.94 9.93 -11.94
CA ASN A 57 -3.29 9.56 -12.35
C ASN A 57 -3.73 8.34 -11.54
N GLU A 58 -4.30 8.59 -10.37
CA GLU A 58 -4.55 7.60 -9.33
C GLU A 58 -5.60 6.56 -9.73
N GLU A 59 -6.64 6.98 -10.46
CA GLU A 59 -7.65 6.08 -11.00
C GLU A 59 -7.04 5.14 -12.04
N MET A 60 -6.25 5.68 -12.98
CA MET A 60 -5.52 4.86 -13.96
C MET A 60 -4.57 3.88 -13.26
N GLN A 61 -3.79 4.34 -12.28
CA GLN A 61 -2.87 3.51 -11.51
C GLN A 61 -3.59 2.30 -10.89
N MET A 62 -4.76 2.53 -10.29
CA MET A 62 -5.53 1.44 -9.69
C MET A 62 -6.18 0.54 -10.76
N GLY A 63 -6.57 1.07 -11.91
CA GLY A 63 -7.01 0.28 -13.06
C GLY A 63 -5.92 -0.66 -13.58
N VAL A 64 -4.69 -0.16 -13.73
CA VAL A 64 -3.50 -0.98 -14.09
C VAL A 64 -3.23 -2.03 -13.01
N THR A 65 -3.28 -1.63 -11.73
CA THR A 65 -3.15 -2.54 -10.58
C THR A 65 -4.16 -3.68 -10.66
N ASN A 66 -5.42 -3.38 -10.91
CA ASN A 66 -6.50 -4.36 -11.05
C ASN A 66 -6.23 -5.33 -12.22
N GLY A 67 -5.82 -4.82 -13.38
CA GLY A 67 -5.49 -5.64 -14.55
C GLY A 67 -4.32 -6.61 -14.30
N LEU A 68 -3.26 -6.13 -13.65
CA LEU A 68 -2.11 -6.96 -13.25
C LEU A 68 -2.55 -8.08 -12.29
N ALA A 69 -3.37 -7.73 -11.29
CA ALA A 69 -3.82 -8.68 -10.28
C ALA A 69 -4.71 -9.78 -10.86
N VAL A 70 -5.61 -9.43 -11.80
CA VAL A 70 -6.43 -10.41 -12.53
C VAL A 70 -5.57 -11.30 -13.44
N SER A 71 -4.43 -10.80 -13.90
CA SER A 71 -3.47 -11.54 -14.74
C SER A 71 -2.50 -12.43 -13.94
N GLY A 72 -2.64 -12.50 -12.61
CA GLY A 72 -1.86 -13.40 -11.75
C GLY A 72 -0.69 -12.75 -11.01
N TYR A 73 -0.42 -11.46 -11.22
CA TYR A 73 0.58 -10.73 -10.43
C TYR A 73 0.03 -10.35 -9.04
N ILE A 74 0.93 -10.00 -8.12
CA ILE A 74 0.62 -9.46 -6.80
C ILE A 74 1.12 -8.01 -6.75
N PRO A 75 0.36 -7.05 -7.30
CA PRO A 75 0.81 -5.67 -7.36
C PRO A 75 0.80 -5.02 -5.96
N ILE A 76 1.88 -4.30 -5.65
CA ILE A 76 2.02 -3.39 -4.52
C ILE A 76 1.79 -1.97 -5.05
N SER A 77 0.56 -1.47 -4.94
CA SER A 77 0.19 -0.14 -5.45
C SER A 77 0.41 0.92 -4.37
N ILE A 78 1.32 1.85 -4.62
CA ILE A 78 1.80 2.81 -3.64
C ILE A 78 1.19 4.18 -3.92
N TYR A 79 0.50 4.71 -2.91
CA TYR A 79 -0.08 6.04 -2.90
C TYR A 79 0.59 6.84 -1.79
N PRO A 80 1.25 7.98 -2.08
CA PRO A 80 2.00 8.69 -1.06
C PRO A 80 1.16 9.16 0.14
N ARG A 81 -0.13 9.47 -0.11
CA ARG A 81 -1.08 9.94 0.90
C ARG A 81 -2.50 9.48 0.62
N TRP A 82 -3.28 9.34 1.69
CA TRP A 82 -4.72 9.10 1.69
C TRP A 82 -5.51 10.02 0.75
N ASN A 83 -5.21 11.32 0.75
CA ASN A 83 -5.91 12.31 -0.06
C ASN A 83 -5.81 12.03 -1.56
N PHE A 84 -4.72 11.40 -2.02
CA PHE A 84 -4.56 10.99 -3.41
C PHE A 84 -5.30 9.68 -3.68
N LEU A 85 -5.29 8.74 -2.73
CA LEU A 85 -6.03 7.48 -2.85
C LEU A 85 -7.54 7.70 -3.05
N LEU A 86 -8.10 8.83 -2.60
CA LEU A 86 -9.50 9.20 -2.86
C LEU A 86 -9.84 9.25 -4.36
N LEU A 87 -8.89 9.63 -5.21
CA LEU A 87 -9.08 9.67 -6.66
C LEU A 87 -9.18 8.26 -7.27
N ALA A 88 -8.73 7.22 -6.57
CA ALA A 88 -8.81 5.82 -7.00
C ALA A 88 -10.01 5.06 -6.41
N VAL A 89 -10.89 5.70 -5.64
CA VAL A 89 -11.99 5.04 -4.90
C VAL A 89 -12.88 4.19 -5.80
N ASN A 90 -13.18 4.66 -7.01
CA ASN A 90 -13.97 3.88 -7.98
C ASN A 90 -13.35 2.50 -8.24
N GLN A 91 -12.06 2.45 -8.56
CA GLN A 91 -11.32 1.22 -8.86
C GLN A 91 -11.16 0.31 -7.64
N ILE A 92 -11.18 0.86 -6.43
CA ILE A 92 -11.08 0.07 -5.20
C ILE A 92 -12.45 -0.51 -4.82
N VAL A 93 -13.46 0.36 -4.68
CA VAL A 93 -14.76 0.02 -4.10
C VAL A 93 -15.67 -0.69 -5.11
N ASN A 94 -15.71 -0.22 -6.36
CA ASN A 94 -16.61 -0.80 -7.37
C ASN A 94 -15.98 -1.99 -8.12
N HIS A 95 -14.65 -2.07 -8.15
CA HIS A 95 -13.94 -3.11 -8.91
C HIS A 95 -13.17 -4.07 -8.00
N LEU A 96 -12.07 -3.65 -7.39
CA LEU A 96 -11.20 -4.54 -6.62
C LEU A 96 -11.95 -5.34 -5.54
N ASP A 97 -12.77 -4.64 -4.75
CA ASP A 97 -13.56 -5.25 -3.68
C ASP A 97 -14.60 -6.25 -4.22
N LYS A 98 -15.12 -6.02 -5.43
CA LYS A 98 -16.26 -6.75 -6.00
C LYS A 98 -15.88 -7.80 -7.03
N PHE A 99 -14.62 -7.87 -7.48
CA PHE A 99 -14.22 -8.83 -8.53
C PHE A 99 -14.62 -10.27 -8.22
N HIS A 100 -14.46 -10.71 -6.97
CA HIS A 100 -14.87 -12.06 -6.56
C HIS A 100 -16.38 -12.29 -6.69
N LEU A 101 -17.21 -11.27 -6.44
CA LEU A 101 -18.66 -11.34 -6.63
C LEU A 101 -19.04 -11.28 -8.11
N MET A 102 -18.52 -10.28 -8.83
CA MET A 102 -18.82 -10.05 -10.25
C MET A 102 -18.44 -11.24 -11.14
N SER A 103 -17.44 -12.02 -10.73
CA SER A 103 -16.95 -13.19 -11.45
C SER A 103 -17.49 -14.52 -10.91
N ASN A 104 -18.47 -14.51 -9.99
CA ASN A 104 -18.97 -15.71 -9.31
C ASN A 104 -17.85 -16.58 -8.71
N GLY A 105 -16.84 -15.94 -8.12
CA GLY A 105 -15.68 -16.58 -7.51
C GLY A 105 -14.54 -16.91 -8.46
N GLY A 106 -14.66 -16.61 -9.75
CA GLY A 106 -13.63 -16.90 -10.77
C GLY A 106 -12.33 -16.09 -10.60
N TYR A 107 -12.43 -14.82 -10.19
CA TYR A 107 -11.28 -13.96 -9.92
C TYR A 107 -11.19 -13.60 -8.45
N ARG A 108 -10.03 -13.86 -7.84
CA ARG A 108 -9.69 -13.49 -6.45
C ARG A 108 -8.36 -12.76 -6.42
N PRO A 109 -8.30 -11.53 -6.99
CA PRO A 109 -7.05 -10.80 -7.09
C PRO A 109 -6.48 -10.50 -5.71
N LYS A 110 -5.15 -10.60 -5.60
CA LYS A 110 -4.40 -10.25 -4.41
C LYS A 110 -3.62 -8.97 -4.69
N VAL A 111 -4.09 -7.86 -4.13
CA VAL A 111 -3.44 -6.54 -4.21
C VAL A 111 -3.02 -6.12 -2.82
N ILE A 112 -1.84 -5.50 -2.74
CA ILE A 112 -1.36 -4.80 -1.56
C ILE A 112 -1.37 -3.31 -1.89
N ILE A 113 -2.30 -2.56 -1.30
CA ILE A 113 -2.35 -1.11 -1.43
C ILE A 113 -1.60 -0.53 -0.24
N ARG A 114 -0.69 0.40 -0.50
CA ARG A 114 0.07 1.12 0.52
C ARG A 114 -0.30 2.60 0.45
N THR A 115 -0.69 3.17 1.58
CA THR A 115 -0.93 4.61 1.70
C THR A 115 -0.50 5.17 3.04
N GLY A 116 -0.35 6.49 3.11
CA GLY A 116 0.08 7.19 4.32
C GLY A 116 -0.94 8.24 4.78
N ILE A 117 -1.08 8.38 6.09
CA ILE A 117 -1.59 9.59 6.73
C ILE A 117 -0.50 10.65 6.60
N GLY A 118 -0.88 11.84 6.11
CA GLY A 118 0.05 12.92 5.87
C GLY A 118 0.83 13.31 7.13
N SER A 119 2.13 13.57 6.96
CA SER A 119 2.95 14.11 8.04
C SER A 119 2.48 15.52 8.41
N GLU A 120 2.40 15.83 9.69
CA GLU A 120 2.10 17.16 10.21
C GLU A 120 3.34 17.84 10.81
N ARG A 121 4.42 17.07 11.04
CA ARG A 121 5.67 17.54 11.66
C ARG A 121 6.91 17.11 10.88
N PRO A 122 7.91 18.00 10.72
CA PRO A 122 7.95 19.38 11.21
C PRO A 122 7.16 20.37 10.35
N LEU A 123 6.66 19.95 9.19
CA LEU A 123 5.98 20.81 8.23
C LEU A 123 4.54 20.31 7.98
N HIS A 124 3.56 21.16 8.30
CA HIS A 124 2.16 20.86 8.04
C HIS A 124 1.80 21.14 6.57
N PRO A 125 1.35 20.13 5.78
CA PRO A 125 1.14 20.24 4.34
C PRO A 125 -0.21 20.87 3.97
N GLN A 126 -0.87 21.53 4.93
CA GLN A 126 -2.24 22.07 4.84
C GLN A 126 -3.33 20.99 4.93
N HIS A 127 -4.55 21.40 5.28
CA HIS A 127 -5.65 20.51 5.66
C HIS A 127 -6.10 19.54 4.56
N GLN A 128 -5.82 19.85 3.29
CA GLN A 128 -6.10 18.99 2.15
C GLN A 128 -5.14 17.79 2.01
N HIS A 129 -4.17 17.63 2.93
CA HIS A 129 -3.10 16.63 2.82
C HIS A 129 -2.81 15.85 4.10
N ILE A 130 -3.69 15.92 5.11
CA ILE A 130 -3.53 15.27 6.43
C ILE A 130 -4.65 14.26 6.75
N GLY A 131 -5.46 13.88 5.76
CA GLY A 131 -6.65 13.06 6.00
C GLY A 131 -6.33 11.62 6.39
N ASP A 132 -7.13 11.06 7.30
CA ASP A 132 -7.24 9.61 7.55
C ASP A 132 -8.65 9.14 7.17
N PHE A 133 -8.74 8.31 6.13
CA PHE A 133 -10.01 7.76 5.63
C PHE A 133 -10.18 6.27 5.95
N THR A 134 -9.43 5.75 6.93
CA THR A 134 -9.46 4.33 7.31
C THR A 134 -10.88 3.82 7.55
N GLU A 135 -11.66 4.51 8.39
CA GLU A 135 -13.01 4.07 8.75
C GLU A 135 -13.96 4.10 7.55
N ALA A 136 -13.84 5.10 6.68
CA ALA A 136 -14.65 5.17 5.46
C ALA A 136 -14.38 3.96 4.54
N PHE A 137 -13.11 3.59 4.36
CA PHE A 137 -12.76 2.43 3.53
C PHE A 137 -13.15 1.10 4.18
N ARG A 138 -13.07 0.98 5.51
CA ARG A 138 -13.59 -0.19 6.25
C ARG A 138 -15.10 -0.35 6.06
N LEU A 139 -15.85 0.74 6.01
CA LEU A 139 -17.30 0.71 5.76
C LEU A 139 -17.63 0.37 4.30
N MET A 140 -16.87 0.90 3.34
CA MET A 140 -17.14 0.70 1.91
C MET A 140 -16.70 -0.68 1.37
N CYS A 141 -15.64 -1.27 1.93
CA CYS A 141 -15.01 -2.48 1.40
C CYS A 141 -15.32 -3.72 2.26
N GLY A 142 -15.89 -4.76 1.66
CA GLY A 142 -16.18 -6.02 2.35
C GLY A 142 -15.11 -7.11 2.16
N ASN A 143 -14.32 -7.01 1.10
CA ASN A 143 -13.32 -7.99 0.66
C ASN A 143 -11.89 -7.41 0.58
N ILE A 144 -11.71 -6.18 1.05
CA ILE A 144 -10.40 -5.57 1.28
C ILE A 144 -10.22 -5.39 2.78
N GLU A 145 -9.12 -5.91 3.33
CA GLU A 145 -8.78 -5.71 4.73
C GLU A 145 -7.97 -4.42 4.90
N VAL A 146 -8.45 -3.49 5.72
CA VAL A 146 -7.77 -2.22 6.00
C VAL A 146 -7.04 -2.29 7.35
N ILE A 147 -5.72 -2.23 7.29
CA ILE A 147 -4.82 -2.37 8.44
C ILE A 147 -4.09 -1.05 8.67
N ARG A 148 -4.25 -0.48 9.86
CA ARG A 148 -3.43 0.65 10.32
C ARG A 148 -2.17 0.12 10.98
N LEU A 149 -1.06 0.79 10.73
CA LEU A 149 0.26 0.45 11.25
C LEU A 149 0.63 1.50 12.29
N ASP A 150 0.10 1.36 13.50
CA ASP A 150 0.24 2.38 14.53
C ASP A 150 1.57 2.20 15.31
N GLU A 151 2.11 0.97 15.36
CA GLU A 151 3.40 0.67 16.00
C GLU A 151 4.40 -0.04 15.07
N PRO A 152 5.72 0.20 15.21
CA PRO A 152 6.76 -0.43 14.37
C PRO A 152 6.69 -1.96 14.34
N GLU A 153 6.37 -2.58 15.47
CA GLU A 153 6.31 -4.03 15.61
C GLU A 153 5.18 -4.67 14.77
N GLU A 154 4.19 -3.88 14.33
CA GLU A 154 3.04 -4.32 13.54
C GLU A 154 3.31 -4.29 12.03
N VAL A 155 4.27 -3.48 11.59
CA VAL A 155 4.55 -3.19 10.18
C VAL A 155 4.87 -4.46 9.41
N PHE A 156 5.95 -5.16 9.78
CA PHE A 156 6.38 -6.35 9.05
C PHE A 156 5.35 -7.49 9.11
N PRO A 157 4.76 -7.84 10.26
CA PRO A 157 3.70 -8.85 10.33
C PRO A 157 2.50 -8.54 9.43
N ALA A 158 2.11 -7.27 9.30
CA ALA A 158 0.99 -6.88 8.45
C ALA A 158 1.28 -7.10 6.95
N TYR A 159 2.48 -6.72 6.49
CA TYR A 159 2.90 -6.98 5.11
C TYR A 159 3.11 -8.48 4.83
N GLU A 160 3.67 -9.22 5.79
CA GLU A 160 3.80 -10.67 5.68
C GLU A 160 2.43 -11.35 5.55
N LYS A 161 1.46 -10.94 6.38
CA LYS A 161 0.07 -11.38 6.28
C LYS A 161 -0.53 -11.03 4.91
N ALA A 162 -0.35 -9.80 4.44
CA ALA A 162 -0.88 -9.35 3.16
C ALA A 162 -0.39 -10.21 1.98
N LEU A 163 0.89 -10.59 1.97
CA LEU A 163 1.45 -11.46 0.95
C LEU A 163 0.96 -12.92 1.08
N ARG A 164 1.02 -13.47 2.30
CA ARG A 164 0.79 -14.91 2.53
C ARG A 164 -0.67 -15.31 2.71
N ARG A 165 -1.59 -14.36 2.85
CA ARG A 165 -3.02 -14.67 3.03
C ARG A 165 -3.57 -15.56 1.90
N THR A 166 -4.46 -16.46 2.29
CA THR A 166 -5.15 -17.44 1.41
C THR A 166 -6.66 -17.28 1.40
N ASP A 167 -7.20 -16.32 2.17
CA ASP A 167 -8.63 -16.03 2.28
C ASP A 167 -9.21 -15.28 1.06
N GLY A 168 -8.36 -14.94 0.08
CA GLY A 168 -8.77 -14.32 -1.18
C GLY A 168 -9.08 -12.82 -1.08
N LYS A 169 -8.71 -12.18 0.02
CA LYS A 169 -8.85 -10.72 0.20
C LYS A 169 -7.61 -9.97 -0.29
N SER A 170 -7.82 -8.73 -0.70
CA SER A 170 -6.74 -7.74 -0.87
C SER A 170 -6.51 -6.97 0.43
N THR A 171 -5.39 -6.24 0.54
CA THR A 171 -5.02 -5.54 1.78
C THR A 171 -4.69 -4.08 1.50
N LEU A 172 -5.24 -3.16 2.30
CA LEU A 172 -4.87 -1.75 2.33
C LEU A 172 -4.12 -1.46 3.63
N LEU A 173 -2.82 -1.18 3.53
CA LEU A 173 -1.97 -0.83 4.67
C LEU A 173 -1.84 0.69 4.77
N VAL A 174 -2.10 1.19 5.97
CA VAL A 174 -2.17 2.62 6.29
C VAL A 174 -1.03 2.95 7.24
N GLU A 175 -0.09 3.73 6.73
CA GLU A 175 1.10 4.17 7.44
C GLU A 175 0.94 5.59 7.99
N TRP A 176 1.86 5.98 8.87
CA TRP A 176 1.97 7.35 9.36
C TRP A 176 3.20 8.05 8.81
N GLY A 177 3.01 9.16 8.10
CA GLY A 177 4.13 9.95 7.56
C GLY A 177 5.07 10.48 8.64
N ASP A 178 4.53 10.90 9.79
CA ASP A 178 5.33 11.39 10.93
C ASP A 178 6.22 10.28 11.53
N TYR A 179 5.72 9.05 11.60
CA TYR A 179 6.42 7.95 12.27
C TYR A 179 7.68 7.50 11.55
N TYR A 180 7.87 7.87 10.28
CA TYR A 180 9.09 7.58 9.53
C TYR A 180 10.35 8.11 10.21
N ASN A 181 10.25 9.23 10.93
CA ASN A 181 11.37 9.85 11.63
C ASN A 181 11.19 9.89 13.16
N GLU A 182 9.97 9.65 13.65
CA GLU A 182 9.62 9.76 15.08
C GLU A 182 9.67 8.43 15.84
N LYS A 183 9.41 7.29 15.17
CA LYS A 183 9.35 5.95 15.79
C LYS A 183 10.34 4.99 15.15
#